data_AF-A0A382DSL8-F1
#
_entry.id   AF-A0A382DSL8-F1
#
_cell.length_a   1.000
_cell.length_b   1.000
_cell.length_c   1.000
_cell.angle_alpha   90.00
_cell.angle_beta   90.00
_cell.angle_gamma   90.00
#
_symmetry.space_group_name_H-M   'P 1'
#
loop_
_entity.id
_entity.type
_entity.pdbx_description
1 polymer ?
#
loop_
_entity_poly.entity_id
_entity_poly.type
_entity_poly.pdbx_seq_one_letter_code
_entity_poly.pdbx_strand_id
1 'polypeptide(L)' 'MSIKSSQTLVSEALKIVKTISPNEALKLSNDNLCNLIDIRDIRELQKEGRVENSKHMPRGMLEFWLDPNSP' A
#
# COMPACT_ATOMS: atom_id res chain seq x y z
N MET A 1 -6.67 -0.96 29.26
CA MET A 1 -6.03 -0.30 28.09
C MET A 1 -7.16 0.11 27.15
N SER A 2 -7.27 1.38 26.77
CA SER A 2 -8.33 1.80 25.84
C SER A 2 -7.97 1.30 24.43
N ILE A 3 -8.87 0.53 23.81
CA ILE A 3 -8.67 0.06 22.43
C ILE A 3 -8.87 1.26 21.51
N LYS A 4 -7.83 1.61 20.74
CA LYS A 4 -7.93 2.69 19.75
C LYS A 4 -8.90 2.28 18.64
N SER A 5 -9.71 3.23 18.18
CA SER A 5 -10.54 3.04 16.99
C SER A 5 -9.67 2.92 15.73
N SER A 6 -10.19 2.26 14.70
CA SER A 6 -9.54 2.20 13.38
C SER A 6 -9.28 3.60 12.81
N GLN A 7 -10.20 4.54 13.00
CA GLN A 7 -10.05 5.93 12.56
C GLN A 7 -8.86 6.62 13.26
N THR A 8 -8.68 6.40 14.55
CA THR A 8 -7.56 6.95 15.31
C THR A 8 -6.23 6.39 14.79
N LEU A 9 -6.16 5.07 14.57
CA LEU A 9 -4.96 4.41 14.05
C LEU A 9 -4.57 4.93 12.65
N VAL A 10 -5.55 5.11 11.75
CA VAL A 10 -5.30 5.67 10.41
C VAL A 10 -4.85 7.13 10.51
N SER A 11 -5.48 7.95 11.35
CA SER A 11 -5.09 9.34 11.54
C SER A 11 -3.66 9.49 12.09
N GLU A 12 -3.26 8.62 13.01
CA GLU A 12 -1.90 8.59 13.53
C GLU A 12 -0.89 8.17 12.45
N ALA A 13 -1.20 7.14 11.67
CA ALA A 13 -0.33 6.70 10.57
C ALA A 13 -0.13 7.80 9.52
N LEU A 14 -1.20 8.50 9.11
CA LEU A 14 -1.15 9.59 8.13
C LEU A 14 -0.31 10.79 8.56
N LYS A 15 -0.03 10.97 9.87
CA LYS A 15 0.88 12.02 10.37
C LYS A 15 2.35 11.65 10.19
N ILE A 16 2.65 10.36 10.07
CA ILE A 16 4.03 9.83 10.01
C ILE A 16 4.43 9.56 8.56
N VAL A 17 3.48 9.07 7.74
CA VAL A 17 3.75 8.73 6.34
C VAL A 17 3.57 9.93 5.41
N LYS A 18 4.39 9.99 4.36
CA LYS A 18 4.19 10.95 3.28
C LYS A 18 3.06 10.47 2.37
N THR A 19 1.97 11.23 2.32
CA THR A 19 0.90 11.03 1.33
C THR A 19 1.20 11.84 0.09
N ILE A 20 1.12 11.22 -1.09
CA ILE A 20 1.30 11.88 -2.39
C ILE A 20 0.01 11.83 -3.21
N SER A 21 -0.15 12.75 -4.13
CA SER A 21 -1.28 12.75 -5.07
C SER A 21 -1.12 11.66 -6.15
N PRO A 22 -2.21 11.23 -6.80
CA PRO A 22 -2.14 10.28 -7.92
C PRO A 22 -1.23 10.73 -9.06
N ASN A 23 -1.21 12.04 -9.36
CA ASN A 23 -0.36 12.60 -10.43
C ASN A 23 1.13 12.51 -10.08
N GLU A 24 1.50 12.76 -8.82
CA GLU A 24 2.89 12.57 -8.35
C GLU A 24 3.28 11.09 -8.40
N ALA A 25 2.39 10.19 -7.99
CA ALA A 25 2.63 8.75 -8.06
C ALA A 25 2.83 8.28 -9.51
N LEU A 26 2.00 8.75 -10.45
CA LEU A 26 2.13 8.46 -11.87
C LEU A 26 3.46 8.95 -12.43
N LYS A 27 3.88 10.17 -12.08
CA LYS A 27 5.18 10.71 -12.50
C LYS A 27 6.33 9.83 -12.00
N LEU A 28 6.36 9.50 -10.71
CA LEU A 28 7.40 8.63 -10.13
C LEU A 28 7.42 7.25 -10.78
N SER A 29 6.25 6.70 -11.11
CA SER A 29 6.13 5.42 -11.79
C SER A 29 6.68 5.48 -13.22
N ASN A 30 6.34 6.53 -13.97
CA ASN A 30 6.82 6.72 -15.34
C ASN A 30 8.35 6.95 -15.39
N ASP A 31 8.88 7.65 -14.39
CA ASP A 31 10.32 7.89 -14.25
C ASP A 31 11.07 6.66 -13.70
N ASN A 32 10.36 5.55 -13.42
CA ASN A 32 10.90 4.33 -12.82
C ASN A 32 11.65 4.57 -11.49
N LEU A 33 11.18 5.54 -10.70
CA LEU A 33 11.75 5.97 -9.42
C LEU A 33 11.03 5.37 -8.22
N CYS A 34 9.98 4.57 -8.42
CA CYS A 34 9.24 3.94 -7.34
C CYS A 34 8.77 2.52 -7.70
N ASN A 35 8.45 1.75 -6.65
CA ASN A 35 7.67 0.53 -6.77
C ASN A 35 6.22 0.84 -6.38
N LEU A 36 5.26 0.57 -7.27
CA LEU A 36 3.84 0.63 -6.95
C LEU A 36 3.38 -0.69 -6.34
N ILE A 37 2.90 -0.63 -5.10
CA ILE A 37 2.41 -1.80 -4.35
C ILE A 37 0.90 -1.63 -4.11
N ASP A 38 0.10 -2.53 -4.66
CA ASP A 38 -1.33 -2.62 -4.41
C ASP A 38 -1.60 -3.58 -3.24
N ILE A 39 -2.09 -3.02 -2.13
CA ILE A 39 -2.30 -3.76 -0.87
C ILE A 39 -3.75 -4.23 -0.65
N ARG A 40 -4.62 -4.04 -1.66
CA ARG A 40 -6.04 -4.43 -1.62
C ARG A 40 -6.23 -5.94 -1.62
N ASP A 41 -7.44 -6.38 -1.30
CA ASP A 41 -7.84 -7.78 -1.43
C ASP A 41 -7.83 -8.22 -2.91
N ILE A 42 -7.44 -9.47 -3.18
CA ILE A 42 -7.37 -10.00 -4.53
C ILE A 42 -8.73 -9.94 -5.28
N ARG A 43 -9.84 -10.03 -4.56
CA ARG A 43 -11.20 -9.94 -5.13
C ARG A 43 -11.50 -8.55 -5.67
N GLU A 44 -10.95 -7.49 -5.06
CA GLU A 44 -11.07 -6.12 -5.56
C GLU A 44 -10.33 -5.96 -6.88
N LEU A 45 -9.11 -6.51 -6.98
CA LEU A 45 -8.31 -6.47 -8.21
C LEU A 45 -9.00 -7.22 -9.36
N GLN A 46 -9.62 -8.36 -9.08
CA GLN A 46 -10.35 -9.13 -10.09
C GLN A 46 -11.57 -8.37 -10.63
N LYS A 47 -12.22 -7.57 -9.78
CA LYS A 47 -13.43 -6.83 -10.12
C LYS A 47 -13.14 -5.48 -10.79
N GLU A 48 -12.15 -4.75 -10.29
CA GLU A 48 -11.91 -3.34 -10.63
C GLU A 48 -10.62 -3.13 -11.44
N GLY A 49 -9.83 -4.19 -11.61
CA GLY A 49 -8.50 -4.10 -12.19
C GLY A 49 -7.47 -3.51 -11.21
N ARG A 50 -6.31 -3.21 -11.75
CA ARG A 50 -5.18 -2.64 -11.01
C ARG A 50 -4.44 -1.63 -11.85
N VAL A 51 -3.67 -0.77 -11.19
CA VAL A 51 -2.73 0.14 -11.87
C VAL A 51 -1.71 -0.68 -12.65
N GLU A 52 -1.43 -0.29 -13.88
CA GLU A 52 -0.43 -0.96 -14.71
C GLU A 52 0.94 -0.96 -14.02
N ASN A 53 1.72 -2.03 -14.19
CA ASN A 53 3.04 -2.24 -13.55
C ASN A 53 3.04 -2.27 -12.00
N SER A 54 1.87 -2.23 -11.35
CA SER A 54 1.78 -2.43 -9.90
C SER A 54 1.97 -3.90 -9.51
N LYS A 55 2.65 -4.10 -8.38
CA LYS A 55 2.79 -5.41 -7.74
C LYS A 55 1.70 -5.57 -6.69
N HIS A 56 1.03 -6.71 -6.68
CA HIS A 56 0.04 -7.01 -5.66
C HIS A 56 0.69 -7.66 -4.44
N MET A 57 0.43 -7.11 -3.26
CA MET A 57 0.90 -7.63 -1.98
C MET A 57 -0.11 -7.25 -0.90
N PRO A 58 -1.06 -8.14 -0.55
CA PRO A 58 -2.12 -7.85 0.41
C PRO A 58 -1.58 -7.31 1.71
N ARG A 59 -2.27 -6.33 2.30
CA ARG A 59 -1.82 -5.66 3.54
C ARG A 59 -1.44 -6.63 4.66
N GLY A 60 -2.18 -7.73 4.85
CA GLY A 60 -1.92 -8.71 5.91
C GLY A 60 -0.69 -9.61 5.69
N MET A 61 -0.11 -9.59 4.49
CA MET A 61 1.08 -10.36 4.12
C MET A 61 2.29 -9.47 3.86
N LEU A 62 2.13 -8.15 3.95
CA LEU A 62 3.12 -7.15 3.54
C LEU A 62 4.44 -7.31 4.30
N GLU A 63 4.36 -7.42 5.62
CA GLU A 63 5.54 -7.55 6.49
C GLU A 63 6.28 -8.87 6.25
N PHE A 64 5.55 -9.96 6.05
CA PHE A 64 6.13 -11.28 5.83
C PHE A 64 6.81 -11.40 4.46
N TRP A 65 6.18 -10.86 3.41
CA TRP A 65 6.73 -10.93 2.06
C TRP A 65 7.93 -10.01 1.84
N LEU A 66 8.07 -8.96 2.66
CA LEU A 66 9.22 -8.04 2.60
C LEU A 66 10.39 -8.46 3.48
N ASP A 67 10.19 -9.37 4.44
CA ASP A 67 11.27 -9.86 5.30
C ASP A 67 12.09 -10.93 4.55
N PRO A 68 13.38 -10.70 4.26
CA PRO A 68 14.24 -11.70 3.64
C PRO A 68 14.43 -12.96 4.51
N ASN A 69 14.13 -12.86 5.80
CA ASN A 69 14.24 -13.95 6.77
C ASN A 69 12.89 -14.60 7.09
N SER A 70 11.81 -14.22 6.39
CA SER A 70 10.54 -14.95 6.52
C SER A 70 10.72 -16.42 6.08
N PRO A 71 10.00 -17.37 6.71
CA PRO A 71 10.02 -18.78 6.33
C PRO A 71 9.66 -19.05 4.86
#